data_AF-A0A538MLK1-F1
#
_entry.id   AF-A0A538MLK1-F1
#
_cell.length_a   1.000
_cell.length_b   1.000
_cell.length_c   1.000
_cell.angle_alpha   90.00
_cell.angle_beta   90.00
_cell.angle_gamma   90.00
#
_symmetry.space_group_name_H-M   'P 1'
#
loop_
_entity.id
_entity.type
_entity.pdbx_description
1 polymer ?
#
loop_
_entity_poly.entity_id
_entity_poly.type
_entity_poly.pdbx_seq_one_letter_code
_entity_poly.pdbx_strand_id
1 'polypeptide(L)'
;MPILTMQTPEGVWSYPGASPSEPAASRLVRGGWMDLFVAHQIVFPLAVGRVTIPPATVEYAVPVSFSFFSREERYSLRSDSVLVSVLPLPVAGRTADAPRLVAHGLTLDLAIEPAEARVGEPLDVNVTVSGIGNVALWPEPAIHWPAGFRTYPGEATVRVESQGGQIGGSKTFHYLAVPDSAGAFPIPEVRYPYYDVAAGDAAVARAAPRSLAVGQGAEPRAARPLPPLDRSTREAWTTALATGLMPWGWLALLVAPPVVAWLWRRRAASDPDLAPDAEPEATPLSRLGRLEHAFQAVLVSHVPDPEARDGDGLARALRAGGVESAVADHVMRLRDRLRAARYGPRGLGDAAELAAELAQVLKVLDADPAGGRGRRWLVAVCCGALVGAAGSPGCAAAQAPGAEALYDIGALRAAADSFAARAAARPGVAAHWYNLGATLYRAGADGKAAAAWAIAARLTPRAPLVRRARRFLPPPDAASEPLLATGLATPGEWELAAAAGWLALWLAVAARRRGIVLILLGLVTAACGGMAAREGWHRARPVAVIASAGTPVRVAPYGAASAAITLDAGAALYVERHAGAWLRVERQDGVRGWVLAAEVVPL
;
A
#
# COMPACT_ATOMS: atom_id res chain seq x y z
N MET A 1 24.74 -43.84 -68.64
CA MET A 1 23.55 -42.99 -68.43
C MET A 1 23.90 -41.58 -68.86
N PRO A 2 23.07 -40.90 -69.66
CA PRO A 2 23.32 -39.52 -70.06
C PRO A 2 23.25 -38.58 -68.85
N ILE A 3 24.23 -37.71 -68.70
CA ILE A 3 24.30 -36.68 -67.67
C ILE A 3 23.90 -35.36 -68.34
N LEU A 4 22.67 -34.90 -68.05
CA LEU A 4 22.18 -33.60 -68.49
C LEU A 4 22.56 -32.53 -67.45
N THR A 5 23.34 -31.54 -67.88
CA THR A 5 23.78 -30.41 -67.05
C THR A 5 23.18 -29.12 -67.56
N MET A 6 22.48 -28.38 -66.69
CA MET A 6 22.02 -27.02 -66.94
C MET A 6 22.81 -26.05 -66.07
N GLN A 7 23.38 -25.02 -66.68
CA GLN A 7 24.06 -23.95 -65.95
C GLN A 7 23.06 -22.87 -65.56
N THR A 8 23.09 -22.43 -64.30
CA THR A 8 22.26 -21.31 -63.84
C THR A 8 22.69 -20.02 -64.55
N PRO A 9 21.76 -19.27 -65.17
CA PRO A 9 22.07 -17.96 -65.75
C PRO A 9 22.65 -16.98 -64.70
N GLU A 10 23.48 -16.04 -65.14
CA GLU A 10 23.91 -14.95 -64.26
C GLU A 10 22.77 -13.94 -64.03
N GLY A 11 22.71 -13.34 -62.83
CA GLY A 11 21.71 -12.32 -62.51
C GLY A 11 20.30 -12.84 -62.20
N VAL A 12 20.14 -14.15 -61.98
CA VAL A 12 18.87 -14.76 -61.57
C VAL A 12 19.01 -15.51 -60.25
N TRP A 13 17.91 -15.58 -59.51
CA TRP A 13 17.71 -16.57 -58.46
C TRP A 13 17.13 -17.84 -59.07
N SER A 14 17.62 -19.03 -58.70
CA SER A 14 17.15 -20.26 -59.31
C SER A 14 16.76 -21.33 -58.30
N TYR A 15 15.69 -22.06 -58.61
CA TYR A 15 15.30 -23.30 -57.96
C TYR A 15 15.57 -24.45 -58.93
N PRO A 16 16.68 -25.19 -58.76
CA PRO A 16 16.99 -26.33 -59.62
C PRO A 16 15.96 -27.44 -59.38
N GLY A 17 15.46 -28.04 -60.46
CA GLY A 17 14.67 -29.27 -60.38
C GLY A 17 15.55 -30.48 -60.11
N ALA A 18 14.92 -31.63 -59.87
CA ALA A 18 15.63 -32.89 -59.75
C ALA A 18 16.33 -33.25 -61.07
N SER A 19 17.57 -33.73 -60.99
CA SER A 19 18.28 -34.26 -62.15
C SER A 19 17.58 -35.53 -62.63
N PRO A 20 17.31 -35.67 -63.94
CA PRO A 20 16.63 -36.84 -64.47
C PRO A 20 17.54 -38.07 -64.34
N SER A 21 17.12 -39.06 -63.56
CA SER A 21 17.81 -40.34 -63.41
C SER A 21 17.28 -41.43 -64.35
N GLU A 22 16.06 -41.24 -64.87
CA GLU A 22 15.35 -42.18 -65.73
C GLU A 22 14.75 -41.46 -66.95
N PRO A 23 14.53 -42.18 -68.07
CA PRO A 23 13.88 -41.59 -69.23
C PRO A 23 12.41 -41.27 -68.91
N ALA A 24 12.00 -40.04 -69.21
CA ALA A 24 10.61 -39.60 -69.12
C ALA A 24 9.71 -40.29 -70.13
N ALA A 25 10.25 -40.66 -71.30
CA ALA A 25 9.57 -41.46 -72.33
C ALA A 25 10.59 -42.12 -73.26
N SER A 26 10.22 -43.27 -73.83
CA SER A 26 11.00 -43.93 -74.88
C SER A 26 10.14 -44.08 -76.13
N ARG A 27 10.65 -43.68 -77.30
CA ARG A 27 9.89 -43.72 -78.56
C ARG A 27 10.73 -44.11 -79.76
N LEU A 28 10.15 -44.88 -80.69
CA LEU A 28 10.71 -45.14 -82.00
C LEU A 28 10.51 -43.92 -82.93
N VAL A 29 11.60 -43.27 -83.34
CA VAL A 29 11.61 -42.10 -84.22
C VAL A 29 12.50 -42.41 -85.43
N ARG A 30 11.92 -42.40 -86.64
CA ARG A 30 12.62 -42.68 -87.92
C ARG A 30 13.44 -43.99 -87.90
N GLY A 31 12.94 -45.03 -87.22
CA GLY A 31 13.60 -46.33 -87.13
C GLY A 31 14.63 -46.48 -86.00
N GLY A 32 14.89 -45.45 -85.20
CA GLY A 32 15.74 -45.51 -84.00
C GLY A 32 14.94 -45.35 -82.71
N TRP A 33 15.28 -46.11 -81.67
CA TRP A 33 14.75 -45.88 -80.32
C TRP A 33 15.42 -44.66 -79.70
N MET A 34 14.60 -43.75 -79.16
CA MET A 34 15.06 -42.56 -78.47
C MET A 34 14.50 -42.53 -77.05
N ASP A 35 15.37 -42.26 -76.09
CA ASP A 35 15.01 -42.00 -74.70
C ASP A 35 15.01 -40.49 -74.45
N LEU A 36 13.90 -39.97 -73.91
CA LEU A 36 13.72 -38.57 -73.59
C LEU A 36 14.05 -38.34 -72.12
N PHE A 37 15.03 -37.49 -71.85
CA PHE A 37 15.35 -37.01 -70.50
C PHE A 37 14.91 -35.55 -70.39
N VAL A 38 14.18 -35.21 -69.33
CA VAL A 38 13.64 -33.86 -69.13
C VAL A 38 14.14 -33.33 -67.79
N ALA A 39 14.79 -32.17 -67.82
CA ALA A 39 15.14 -31.40 -66.63
C ALA A 39 14.46 -30.03 -66.68
N HIS A 40 14.08 -29.52 -65.53
CA HIS A 40 13.46 -28.21 -65.39
C HIS A 40 14.22 -27.40 -64.35
N GLN A 41 14.34 -26.09 -64.57
CA GLN A 41 14.89 -25.13 -63.63
C GLN A 41 14.01 -23.89 -63.65
N ILE A 42 13.59 -23.43 -62.48
CA ILE A 42 12.78 -22.22 -62.36
C ILE A 42 13.71 -21.07 -61.99
N VAL A 43 13.66 -19.99 -62.76
CA VAL A 43 14.53 -18.83 -62.59
C VAL A 43 13.71 -17.55 -62.39
N PHE A 44 14.16 -16.72 -61.45
CA PHE A 44 13.60 -15.41 -61.16
C PHE A 44 14.66 -14.34 -61.41
N PRO A 45 14.50 -13.46 -62.40
CA PRO A 45 15.46 -12.40 -62.65
C PRO A 45 15.51 -11.40 -61.49
N LEU A 46 16.73 -11.00 -61.12
CA LEU A 46 16.96 -10.06 -60.01
C LEU A 46 17.07 -8.60 -60.46
N ALA A 47 17.30 -8.38 -61.76
CA ALA A 47 17.46 -7.06 -62.35
C ALA A 47 16.77 -6.97 -63.72
N VAL A 48 16.37 -5.75 -64.08
CA VAL A 48 15.85 -5.41 -65.40
C VAL A 48 16.98 -5.47 -66.42
N GLY A 49 16.71 -6.01 -67.63
CA GLY A 49 17.71 -6.08 -68.69
C GLY A 49 17.70 -7.41 -69.43
N ARG A 50 18.81 -7.71 -70.10
CA ARG A 50 18.97 -8.95 -70.86
C ARG A 50 19.64 -10.02 -69.99
N VAL A 51 19.00 -11.17 -69.87
CA VAL A 51 19.54 -12.37 -69.21
C VAL A 51 19.82 -13.41 -70.27
N THR A 52 21.05 -13.91 -70.31
CA THR A 52 21.45 -14.97 -71.23
C THR A 52 21.36 -16.31 -70.52
N ILE A 53 20.47 -17.18 -70.98
CA ILE A 53 20.40 -18.58 -70.55
C ILE A 53 21.54 -19.32 -71.26
N PRO A 54 22.52 -19.85 -70.50
CA PRO A 54 23.63 -20.58 -71.09
C PRO A 54 23.12 -21.89 -71.70
N PRO A 55 23.82 -22.41 -72.72
CA PRO A 55 23.43 -23.66 -73.35
C PRO A 55 23.56 -24.85 -72.41
N ALA A 56 22.63 -25.79 -72.51
CA ALA A 56 22.66 -27.04 -71.77
C ALA A 56 23.63 -28.03 -72.42
N THR A 57 24.23 -28.90 -71.62
CA THR A 57 25.17 -29.92 -72.07
C THR A 57 24.67 -31.31 -71.69
N VAL A 58 24.73 -32.26 -72.61
CA VAL A 58 24.47 -33.68 -72.36
C VAL A 58 25.76 -34.46 -72.61
N GLU A 59 26.24 -35.15 -71.59
CA GLU A 59 27.37 -36.07 -71.69
C GLU A 59 26.85 -37.51 -71.60
N TYR A 60 27.19 -38.37 -72.56
CA TYR A 60 26.77 -39.77 -72.53
C TYR A 60 27.88 -40.69 -73.04
N ALA A 61 27.85 -41.93 -72.59
CA ALA A 61 28.80 -42.95 -72.97
C ALA A 61 28.07 -44.13 -73.61
N VAL A 62 28.59 -44.63 -74.72
CA VAL A 62 28.04 -45.79 -75.45
C VAL A 62 29.08 -46.91 -75.43
N PRO A 63 28.73 -48.14 -75.04
CA PRO A 63 29.64 -49.28 -75.10
C PRO A 63 29.87 -49.68 -76.56
N VAL A 64 31.13 -49.84 -76.96
CA VAL A 64 31.50 -50.21 -78.33
C VAL A 64 31.22 -51.70 -78.63
N SER A 65 31.11 -52.54 -77.59
CA SER A 65 30.76 -53.96 -77.70
C SER A 65 30.06 -54.48 -76.43
N PHE A 66 29.33 -55.60 -76.54
CA PHE A 66 28.62 -56.25 -75.42
C PHE A 66 29.54 -56.98 -74.42
N SER A 67 30.87 -56.78 -74.48
CA SER A 67 31.84 -57.40 -73.56
C SER A 67 32.00 -56.57 -72.29
N PHE A 68 32.15 -57.24 -71.14
CA PHE A 68 32.32 -56.60 -69.82
C PHE A 68 33.59 -55.71 -69.72
N PHE A 69 34.58 -55.93 -70.60
CA PHE A 69 35.81 -55.14 -70.67
C PHE A 69 35.84 -54.15 -71.85
N SER A 70 34.67 -53.84 -72.44
CA SER A 70 34.59 -52.93 -73.57
C SER A 70 34.94 -51.50 -73.16
N ARG A 71 35.69 -50.80 -74.02
CA ARG A 71 35.94 -49.37 -73.85
C ARG A 71 34.65 -48.61 -74.17
N GLU A 72 34.28 -47.67 -73.31
CA GLU A 72 33.15 -46.78 -73.55
C GLU A 72 33.62 -45.57 -74.37
N GLU A 73 32.90 -45.25 -75.45
CA GLU A 73 33.07 -43.98 -76.17
C GLU A 73 32.20 -42.91 -75.53
N ARG A 74 32.81 -41.76 -75.22
CA ARG A 74 32.13 -40.63 -74.58
C ARG A 74 31.79 -39.55 -75.62
N TYR A 75 30.55 -39.09 -75.58
CA TYR A 75 30.00 -38.05 -76.44
C TYR A 75 29.51 -36.88 -75.57
N SER A 76 29.65 -35.65 -76.09
CA SER A 76 29.14 -34.43 -75.47
C SER A 76 28.38 -33.61 -76.51
N LEU A 77 27.14 -33.25 -76.20
CA LEU A 77 26.28 -32.42 -77.04
C LEU A 77 25.92 -31.14 -76.27
N ARG A 78 25.85 -30.02 -76.98
CA ARG A 78 25.53 -28.70 -76.42
C ARG A 78 24.38 -28.06 -77.18
N SER A 79 23.45 -27.43 -76.47
CA SER A 79 22.38 -26.65 -77.09
C SER A 79 22.84 -25.26 -77.52
N ASP A 80 21.94 -24.48 -78.11
CA ASP A 80 22.12 -23.03 -78.27
C ASP A 80 21.83 -22.30 -76.94
N SER A 81 22.33 -21.06 -76.82
CA SER A 81 21.95 -20.14 -75.75
C SER A 81 20.65 -19.41 -76.08
N VAL A 82 19.89 -19.03 -75.05
CA VAL A 82 18.62 -18.31 -75.22
C VAL A 82 18.72 -16.96 -74.52
N LEU A 83 18.31 -15.88 -75.18
CA LEU A 83 18.30 -14.53 -74.61
C LEU A 83 16.89 -14.15 -74.14
N VAL A 84 16.76 -13.78 -72.87
CA VAL A 84 15.51 -13.36 -72.24
C VAL A 84 15.58 -11.86 -71.91
N SER A 85 14.56 -11.10 -72.29
CA SER A 85 14.46 -9.67 -71.97
C SER A 85 13.53 -9.47 -70.77
N VAL A 86 14.12 -9.09 -69.63
CA VAL A 86 13.40 -8.76 -68.39
C VAL A 86 12.94 -7.32 -68.45
N LEU A 87 11.63 -7.12 -68.43
CA LEU A 87 11.00 -5.80 -68.49
C LEU A 87 11.00 -5.12 -67.10
N PRO A 88 11.09 -3.78 -67.05
CA PRO A 88 10.84 -3.04 -65.82
C PRO A 88 9.36 -3.18 -65.41
N LEU A 89 9.08 -3.11 -64.11
CA LEU A 89 7.71 -3.06 -63.62
C LEU A 89 7.01 -1.79 -64.12
N PRO A 90 5.78 -1.89 -64.65
CA PRO A 90 5.03 -0.75 -65.16
C PRO A 90 4.44 0.07 -64.01
N VAL A 91 5.28 0.81 -63.28
CA VAL A 91 4.82 1.61 -62.13
C VAL A 91 4.67 3.07 -62.55
N ALA A 92 3.44 3.46 -62.90
CA ALA A 92 3.07 4.85 -63.09
C ALA A 92 3.08 5.58 -61.74
N GLY A 93 3.98 6.56 -61.58
CA GLY A 93 4.06 7.40 -60.37
C GLY A 93 4.78 6.72 -59.19
N ARG A 94 5.98 7.21 -58.87
CA ARG A 94 6.78 6.77 -57.71
C ARG A 94 6.13 7.20 -56.40
N THR A 95 5.07 6.55 -55.96
CA THR A 95 4.66 6.62 -54.54
C THR A 95 5.58 5.73 -53.71
N ALA A 96 5.77 6.06 -52.42
CA ALA A 96 6.58 5.24 -51.50
C ALA A 96 6.10 3.78 -51.40
N ASP A 97 4.80 3.55 -51.65
CA ASP A 97 4.12 2.24 -51.61
C ASP A 97 4.17 1.46 -52.95
N ALA A 98 4.99 1.88 -53.91
CA ALA A 98 5.13 1.17 -55.18
C ALA A 98 5.54 -0.31 -54.97
N PRO A 99 4.88 -1.28 -55.65
CA PRO A 99 5.19 -2.69 -55.48
C PRO A 99 6.63 -2.98 -55.93
N ARG A 100 7.44 -3.47 -55.00
CA ARG A 100 8.82 -3.95 -55.27
C ARG A 100 8.91 -5.46 -55.46
N LEU A 101 7.77 -6.13 -55.33
CA LEU A 101 7.64 -7.57 -55.35
C LEU A 101 6.81 -8.00 -56.56
N VAL A 102 7.22 -9.10 -57.19
CA VAL A 102 6.50 -9.77 -58.28
C VAL A 102 6.02 -11.12 -57.79
N ALA A 103 4.72 -11.36 -57.90
CA ALA A 103 4.09 -12.59 -57.44
C ALA A 103 2.77 -12.82 -58.18
N HIS A 104 2.05 -13.87 -57.80
CA HIS A 104 0.70 -14.14 -58.25
C HIS A 104 -0.16 -14.63 -57.09
N GLY A 105 -1.35 -14.04 -56.94
CA GLY A 105 -2.36 -14.50 -55.98
C GLY A 105 -1.90 -14.45 -54.52
N LEU A 106 -1.24 -13.37 -54.09
CA LEU A 106 -0.80 -13.25 -52.70
C LEU A 106 -1.98 -13.07 -51.74
N THR A 107 -1.92 -13.78 -50.62
CA THR A 107 -2.78 -13.61 -49.44
C THR A 107 -1.92 -13.25 -48.23
N LEU A 108 -2.49 -12.48 -47.31
CA LEU A 108 -1.83 -12.00 -46.10
C LEU A 108 -2.71 -12.33 -44.89
N ASP A 109 -2.16 -13.08 -43.95
CA ASP A 109 -2.80 -13.42 -42.68
C ASP A 109 -2.04 -12.85 -41.48
N LEU A 110 -2.77 -12.39 -40.47
CA LEU A 110 -2.25 -11.81 -39.24
C LEU A 110 -2.84 -12.57 -38.03
N ALA A 111 -2.02 -13.43 -37.43
CA ALA A 111 -2.35 -14.16 -36.23
C ALA A 111 -1.69 -13.51 -35.00
N ILE A 112 -2.45 -13.41 -33.91
CA ILE A 112 -2.00 -12.86 -32.62
C ILE A 112 -2.37 -13.87 -31.56
N GLU A 113 -1.38 -14.34 -30.82
CA GLU A 113 -1.52 -15.34 -29.77
C GLU A 113 -0.81 -14.89 -28.49
N PRO A 114 -1.50 -14.88 -27.33
CA PRO A 114 -2.94 -15.08 -27.13
C PRO A 114 -3.81 -13.92 -27.67
N ALA A 115 -5.11 -14.19 -27.88
CA ALA A 115 -6.07 -13.19 -28.38
C ALA A 115 -6.39 -12.07 -27.37
N GLU A 116 -6.15 -12.32 -26.09
CA GLU A 116 -6.26 -11.35 -25.00
C GLU A 116 -4.87 -11.13 -24.40
N ALA A 117 -4.52 -9.87 -24.17
CA ALA A 117 -3.20 -9.47 -23.69
C ALA A 117 -3.28 -8.91 -22.28
N ARG A 118 -2.15 -8.87 -21.56
CA ARG A 118 -2.00 -8.08 -20.32
C ARG A 118 -0.74 -7.25 -20.36
N VAL A 119 -0.75 -6.13 -19.64
CA VAL A 119 0.43 -5.26 -19.53
C VAL A 119 1.65 -6.04 -19.05
N GLY A 120 2.73 -5.96 -19.82
CA GLY A 120 4.01 -6.62 -19.53
C GLY A 120 4.10 -8.09 -19.95
N GLU A 121 3.02 -8.71 -20.44
CA GLU A 121 3.05 -10.08 -20.98
C GLU A 121 3.37 -10.06 -22.48
N PRO A 122 4.33 -10.87 -22.95
CA PRO A 122 4.65 -10.95 -24.37
C PRO A 122 3.54 -11.64 -25.18
N LEU A 123 3.39 -11.19 -26.43
CA LEU A 123 2.41 -11.66 -27.40
C LEU A 123 3.16 -12.10 -28.66
N ASP A 124 2.84 -13.26 -29.18
CA ASP A 124 3.35 -13.71 -30.47
C ASP A 124 2.44 -13.20 -31.58
N VAL A 125 3.03 -12.45 -32.50
CA VAL A 125 2.34 -11.94 -33.69
C VAL A 125 3.00 -12.54 -34.92
N ASN A 126 2.24 -13.35 -35.65
CA ASN A 126 2.68 -14.05 -36.83
C ASN A 126 2.00 -13.46 -38.07
N VAL A 127 2.80 -12.99 -39.01
CA VAL A 127 2.30 -12.48 -40.30
C VAL A 127 2.70 -13.42 -41.41
N THR A 128 1.72 -14.10 -42.01
CA THR A 128 1.96 -15.10 -43.06
C THR A 128 1.56 -14.54 -44.42
N VAL A 129 2.54 -14.44 -45.31
CA VAL A 129 2.32 -14.18 -46.74
C VAL A 129 2.31 -15.51 -47.47
N SER A 130 1.31 -15.77 -48.31
CA SER A 130 1.27 -16.99 -49.13
C SER A 130 0.83 -16.73 -50.57
N GLY A 131 1.34 -17.51 -51.52
CA GLY A 131 1.02 -17.39 -52.94
C GLY A 131 2.13 -17.93 -53.84
N ILE A 132 2.15 -17.51 -55.11
CA ILE A 132 3.09 -18.00 -56.13
C ILE A 132 4.13 -16.93 -56.43
N GLY A 133 5.41 -17.28 -56.46
CA GLY A 133 6.53 -16.37 -56.71
C GLY A 133 7.80 -16.77 -55.97
N ASN A 134 8.79 -15.88 -55.94
CA ASN A 134 10.05 -16.12 -55.24
C ASN A 134 9.90 -15.90 -53.73
N VAL A 135 9.36 -16.91 -53.03
CA VAL A 135 9.05 -16.87 -51.59
C VAL A 135 10.25 -16.45 -50.74
N ALA A 136 11.46 -16.88 -51.10
CA ALA A 136 12.67 -16.55 -50.34
C ALA A 136 12.92 -15.03 -50.29
N LEU A 137 12.64 -14.32 -51.39
CA LEU A 137 12.91 -12.89 -51.55
C LEU A 137 11.75 -11.98 -51.16
N TRP A 138 10.65 -12.52 -50.63
CA TRP A 138 9.54 -11.69 -50.15
C TRP A 138 9.99 -10.81 -48.98
N PRO A 139 9.86 -9.46 -49.09
CA PRO A 139 10.27 -8.55 -48.04
C PRO A 139 9.35 -8.62 -46.83
N GLU A 140 9.85 -8.15 -45.70
CA GLU A 140 9.08 -8.02 -44.47
C GLU A 140 7.94 -7.00 -44.61
N PRO A 141 6.72 -7.27 -44.10
CA PRO A 141 5.59 -6.35 -44.16
C PRO A 141 5.78 -5.14 -43.23
N ALA A 142 5.37 -3.96 -43.70
CA ALA A 142 5.38 -2.75 -42.88
C ALA A 142 4.17 -2.69 -41.94
N ILE A 143 4.37 -3.01 -40.66
CA ILE A 143 3.32 -2.97 -39.63
C ILE A 143 3.42 -1.67 -38.83
N HIS A 144 2.30 -0.94 -38.74
CA HIS A 144 2.19 0.28 -37.92
C HIS A 144 1.67 -0.08 -36.53
N TRP A 145 2.57 -0.27 -35.58
CA TRP A 145 2.21 -0.63 -34.20
C TRP A 145 1.60 0.56 -33.44
N PRO A 146 0.54 0.34 -32.64
CA PRO A 146 -0.04 1.39 -31.81
C PRO A 146 0.92 1.85 -30.71
N ALA A 147 0.75 3.09 -30.24
CA ALA A 147 1.56 3.62 -29.15
C ALA A 147 1.40 2.77 -27.88
N GLY A 148 2.51 2.52 -27.18
CA GLY A 148 2.53 1.68 -25.98
C GLY A 148 2.79 0.19 -26.26
N PHE A 149 3.27 -0.18 -27.44
CA PHE A 149 3.79 -1.51 -27.74
C PHE A 149 5.30 -1.46 -27.99
N ARG A 150 6.03 -2.41 -27.40
CA ARG A 150 7.42 -2.71 -27.75
C ARG A 150 7.46 -3.96 -28.59
N THR A 151 8.04 -3.88 -29.78
CA THR A 151 8.03 -4.99 -30.74
C THR A 151 9.44 -5.43 -31.07
N TYR A 152 9.65 -6.74 -31.13
CA TYR A 152 10.92 -7.36 -31.45
C TYR A 152 10.71 -8.31 -32.64
N PRO A 153 11.33 -8.05 -33.81
CA PRO A 153 11.26 -8.96 -34.93
C PRO A 153 12.03 -10.25 -34.61
N GLY A 154 11.46 -11.39 -35.01
CA GLY A 154 12.06 -12.71 -34.91
C GLY A 154 12.54 -13.25 -36.26
N GLU A 155 13.07 -14.47 -36.26
CA GLU A 155 13.48 -15.16 -37.49
C GLU A 155 12.26 -15.54 -38.33
N ALA A 156 12.30 -15.30 -39.64
CA ALA A 156 11.20 -15.65 -40.54
C ALA A 156 11.27 -17.12 -40.99
N THR A 157 10.13 -17.80 -40.97
CA THR A 157 10.00 -19.18 -41.46
C THR A 157 9.57 -19.20 -42.92
N VAL A 158 10.34 -19.85 -43.78
CA VAL A 158 10.05 -19.96 -45.23
C VAL A 158 9.66 -21.40 -45.58
N ARG A 159 8.52 -21.58 -46.25
CA ARG A 159 8.09 -22.86 -46.84
C ARG A 159 7.92 -22.65 -48.33
N VAL A 160 8.77 -23.33 -49.12
CA VAL A 160 8.74 -23.28 -50.58
C VAL A 160 8.14 -24.58 -51.11
N GLU A 161 7.18 -24.45 -52.01
CA GLU A 161 6.49 -25.55 -52.67
C GLU A 161 6.65 -25.40 -54.18
N SER A 162 6.86 -26.53 -54.87
CA SER A 162 6.97 -26.59 -56.33
C SER A 162 5.88 -27.51 -56.87
N GLN A 163 4.96 -26.97 -57.65
CA GLN A 163 3.88 -27.73 -58.28
C GLN A 163 3.69 -27.28 -59.73
N GLY A 164 3.65 -28.24 -60.67
CA GLY A 164 3.34 -27.94 -62.07
C GLY A 164 4.31 -26.97 -62.77
N GLY A 165 5.57 -26.91 -62.34
CA GLY A 165 6.56 -25.97 -62.89
C GLY A 165 6.47 -24.55 -62.35
N GLN A 166 5.68 -24.31 -61.30
CA GLN A 166 5.59 -23.04 -60.58
C GLN A 166 6.19 -23.17 -59.18
N ILE A 167 6.88 -22.12 -58.71
CA ILE A 167 7.32 -22.00 -57.31
C ILE A 167 6.32 -21.11 -56.57
N GLY A 168 5.83 -21.61 -55.44
CA GLY A 168 5.03 -20.85 -54.50
C GLY A 168 5.32 -21.28 -53.07
N GLY A 169 4.42 -20.94 -52.17
CA GLY A 169 4.49 -21.34 -50.77
C GLY A 169 4.12 -20.21 -49.83
N SER A 170 4.71 -20.22 -48.64
CA SER A 170 4.42 -19.26 -47.58
C SER A 170 5.69 -18.77 -46.86
N LYS A 171 5.66 -17.50 -46.44
CA LYS A 171 6.68 -16.90 -45.57
C LYS A 171 6.00 -16.29 -44.36
N THR A 172 6.38 -16.77 -43.18
CA THR A 172 5.84 -16.30 -41.90
C THR A 172 6.88 -15.43 -41.21
N PHE A 173 6.51 -14.18 -40.93
CA PHE A 173 7.30 -13.23 -40.16
C PHE A 173 6.81 -13.26 -38.72
N HIS A 174 7.73 -13.51 -37.79
CA HIS A 174 7.43 -13.63 -36.37
C HIS A 174 7.78 -12.33 -35.66
N TYR A 175 6.90 -11.83 -34.80
CA TYR A 175 7.11 -10.65 -33.97
C TYR A 175 6.73 -10.95 -32.53
N LEU A 176 7.57 -10.55 -31.59
CA LEU A 176 7.24 -10.53 -30.17
C LEU A 176 6.78 -9.12 -29.80
N ALA A 177 5.53 -8.95 -29.41
CA ALA A 177 4.98 -7.66 -29.03
C ALA A 177 4.68 -7.64 -27.51
N VAL A 178 5.14 -6.60 -26.81
CA VAL A 178 4.92 -6.42 -25.36
C VAL A 178 4.16 -5.12 -25.13
N PRO A 179 2.95 -5.15 -24.56
CA PRO A 179 2.18 -3.95 -24.29
C PRO A 179 2.60 -3.31 -22.95
N ASP A 180 2.86 -2.00 -22.98
CA ASP A 180 3.29 -1.20 -21.83
C ASP A 180 2.11 -0.56 -21.08
N SER A 181 0.90 -0.58 -21.66
CA SER A 181 -0.30 0.05 -21.06
C SER A 181 -1.58 -0.74 -21.35
N ALA A 182 -2.54 -0.66 -20.42
CA ALA A 182 -3.81 -1.36 -20.51
C ALA A 182 -4.83 -0.53 -21.32
N GLY A 183 -5.67 -1.19 -22.09
CA GLY A 183 -6.67 -0.54 -22.94
C GLY A 183 -7.05 -1.37 -24.16
N ALA A 184 -7.91 -0.81 -25.01
CA ALA A 184 -8.22 -1.38 -26.32
C ALA A 184 -7.36 -0.69 -27.39
N PHE A 185 -6.48 -1.45 -28.05
CA PHE A 185 -5.58 -0.94 -29.06
C PHE A 185 -6.01 -1.42 -30.45
N PRO A 186 -6.32 -0.50 -31.38
CA PRO A 186 -6.58 -0.87 -32.76
C PRO A 186 -5.26 -1.13 -33.49
N ILE A 187 -5.09 -2.34 -34.02
CA ILE A 187 -4.04 -2.69 -34.97
C ILE A 187 -4.58 -2.37 -36.37
N PRO A 188 -3.97 -1.43 -37.10
CA PRO A 188 -4.45 -1.01 -38.40
C PRO A 188 -4.32 -2.13 -39.45
N GLU A 189 -5.02 -1.95 -40.57
CA GLU A 189 -4.90 -2.83 -41.73
C GLU A 189 -3.45 -2.93 -42.20
N VAL A 190 -2.91 -4.15 -42.33
CA VAL A 190 -1.59 -4.38 -42.92
C VAL A 190 -1.75 -4.54 -44.42
N ARG A 191 -0.99 -3.76 -45.18
CA ARG A 191 -1.01 -3.74 -46.64
C ARG A 191 0.30 -4.26 -47.20
N TYR A 192 0.19 -5.14 -48.19
CA TYR A 192 1.33 -5.77 -48.83
C TYR A 192 1.21 -5.62 -50.35
N PRO A 193 1.75 -4.51 -50.93
CA PRO A 193 1.66 -4.22 -52.36
C PRO A 193 2.60 -5.12 -53.18
N TYR A 194 2.08 -5.69 -54.26
CA TYR A 194 2.83 -6.54 -55.19
C TYR A 194 2.34 -6.32 -56.64
N TYR A 195 3.14 -6.72 -57.62
CA TYR A 195 2.73 -6.77 -59.01
C TYR A 195 2.24 -8.18 -59.35
N ASP A 196 0.96 -8.32 -59.71
CA ASP A 196 0.40 -9.62 -60.09
C ASP A 196 0.68 -9.89 -61.56
N VAL A 197 1.51 -10.89 -61.83
CA VAL A 197 1.92 -11.24 -63.21
C VAL A 197 0.79 -11.80 -64.05
N ALA A 198 -0.24 -12.41 -63.45
CA ALA A 198 -1.37 -12.96 -64.19
C ALA A 198 -2.39 -11.86 -64.53
N ALA A 199 -2.57 -10.89 -63.63
CA ALA A 199 -3.43 -9.73 -63.88
C ALA A 199 -2.74 -8.66 -64.75
N GLY A 200 -1.41 -8.59 -64.73
CA GLY A 200 -0.62 -7.59 -65.44
C GLY A 200 -0.73 -6.19 -64.82
N ASP A 201 -1.06 -6.09 -63.53
CA ASP A 201 -1.24 -4.81 -62.82
C ASP A 201 -0.82 -4.94 -61.34
N ALA A 202 -0.71 -3.79 -60.66
CA ALA A 202 -0.45 -3.72 -59.23
C ALA A 202 -1.66 -4.23 -58.42
N ALA A 203 -1.39 -5.10 -57.44
CA ALA A 203 -2.35 -5.65 -56.49
C ALA A 203 -1.86 -5.43 -55.04
N VAL A 204 -2.77 -5.58 -54.07
CA VAL A 204 -2.45 -5.41 -52.65
C VAL A 204 -3.09 -6.53 -51.85
N ALA A 205 -2.28 -7.37 -51.22
CA ALA A 205 -2.75 -8.32 -50.21
C ALA A 205 -2.97 -7.59 -48.89
N ARG A 206 -4.05 -7.91 -48.18
CA ARG A 206 -4.53 -7.15 -47.02
C ARG A 206 -4.86 -8.10 -45.88
N ALA A 207 -4.43 -7.73 -44.67
CA ALA A 207 -4.90 -8.33 -43.44
C ALA A 207 -5.83 -7.33 -42.73
N ALA A 208 -7.00 -7.80 -42.32
CA ALA A 208 -8.04 -6.95 -41.74
C ALA A 208 -7.55 -6.29 -40.43
N PRO A 209 -7.98 -5.05 -40.13
CA PRO A 209 -7.67 -4.41 -38.86
C PRO A 209 -8.25 -5.21 -37.70
N ARG A 210 -7.52 -5.27 -36.58
CA ARG A 210 -7.91 -6.07 -35.41
C ARG A 210 -7.81 -5.23 -34.15
N SER A 211 -8.81 -5.34 -33.28
CA SER A 211 -8.74 -4.71 -31.96
C SER A 211 -8.16 -5.70 -30.95
N LEU A 212 -7.11 -5.29 -30.24
CA LEU A 212 -6.49 -6.06 -29.17
C LEU A 212 -6.86 -5.45 -27.82
N ALA A 213 -7.53 -6.23 -26.98
CA ALA A 213 -7.82 -5.85 -25.60
C ALA A 213 -6.63 -6.23 -24.71
N VAL A 214 -6.00 -5.22 -24.10
CA VAL A 214 -4.94 -5.39 -23.12
C VAL A 214 -5.51 -5.13 -21.73
N GLY A 215 -5.66 -6.20 -20.94
CA GLY A 215 -6.01 -6.12 -19.53
C GLY A 215 -4.87 -5.60 -18.66
N GLN A 216 -5.17 -5.27 -17.41
CA GLN A 216 -4.15 -4.94 -16.42
C GLN A 216 -3.21 -6.14 -16.21
N GLY A 217 -1.91 -5.88 -15.99
CA GLY A 217 -0.89 -6.92 -15.77
C GLY A 217 -1.31 -7.96 -14.73
N ALA A 218 -0.94 -9.23 -14.94
CA ALA A 218 -1.34 -10.32 -14.06
C ALA A 218 -0.93 -10.05 -12.61
N GLU A 219 -1.93 -10.00 -11.75
CA GLU A 219 -1.73 -10.04 -10.30
C GLU A 219 -1.14 -11.41 -9.96
N PRO A 220 -0.01 -11.50 -9.23
CA PRO A 220 0.54 -12.78 -8.82
C PRO A 220 -0.53 -13.51 -8.02
N ARG A 221 -1.12 -14.55 -8.61
CA ARG A 221 -2.06 -15.44 -7.92
C ARG A 221 -1.25 -16.28 -6.95
N ALA A 222 -0.81 -15.69 -5.84
CA ALA A 222 0.15 -16.36 -4.98
C ALA A 222 -0.56 -17.36 -4.07
N ALA A 223 -0.12 -18.61 -4.20
CA ALA A 223 -0.38 -19.78 -3.37
C ALA A 223 0.18 -19.66 -1.93
N ARG A 224 0.10 -18.48 -1.32
CA ARG A 224 0.54 -18.22 0.06
C ARG A 224 -0.67 -18.34 1.01
N PRO A 225 -0.51 -19.00 2.17
CA PRO A 225 -1.61 -19.18 3.11
C PRO A 225 -2.14 -17.82 3.60
N LEU A 226 -3.44 -17.75 3.89
CA LEU A 226 -4.10 -16.56 4.43
C LEU A 226 -3.60 -16.26 5.85
N PRO A 227 -2.73 -15.25 6.09
CA PRO A 227 -2.54 -14.76 7.44
C PRO A 227 -3.88 -14.27 8.01
N PRO A 228 -4.20 -14.59 9.28
CA PRO A 228 -5.44 -14.14 9.89
C PRO A 228 -5.44 -12.61 9.99
N LEU A 229 -6.51 -11.97 9.52
CA LEU A 229 -6.67 -10.51 9.61
C LEU A 229 -6.82 -10.06 11.07
N ASP A 230 -6.23 -8.91 11.41
CA ASP A 230 -6.45 -8.23 12.68
C ASP A 230 -7.67 -7.31 12.56
N ARG A 231 -8.71 -7.58 13.35
CA ARG A 231 -9.97 -6.81 13.34
C ARG A 231 -10.02 -5.73 14.42
N SER A 232 -8.90 -5.46 15.10
CA SER A 232 -8.86 -4.36 16.07
C SER A 232 -9.03 -3.01 15.37
N THR A 233 -9.94 -2.20 15.90
CA THR A 233 -10.36 -0.91 15.32
C THR A 233 -9.89 0.29 16.11
N ARG A 234 -9.26 0.06 17.28
CA ARG A 234 -8.82 1.10 18.21
C ARG A 234 -7.31 1.19 18.22
N GLU A 235 -6.82 2.42 18.33
CA GLU A 235 -5.41 2.70 18.62
C GLU A 235 -5.05 2.15 20.00
N ALA A 236 -3.76 1.86 20.21
CA ALA A 236 -3.27 1.51 21.53
C ALA A 236 -3.57 2.68 22.48
N TRP A 237 -4.28 2.39 23.58
CA TRP A 237 -4.72 3.41 24.54
C TRP A 237 -3.54 4.22 25.11
N THR A 238 -2.36 3.60 25.23
CA THR A 238 -1.11 4.23 25.67
C THR A 238 -0.64 5.28 24.68
N THR A 239 -0.66 4.94 23.38
CA THR A 239 -0.30 5.87 22.30
C THR A 239 -1.31 7.00 22.21
N ALA A 240 -2.61 6.69 22.24
CA ALA A 240 -3.68 7.69 22.18
C ALA A 240 -3.65 8.66 23.38
N LEU A 241 -3.33 8.17 24.58
CA LEU A 241 -3.15 9.04 25.74
C LEU A 241 -1.89 9.90 25.62
N ALA A 242 -0.76 9.32 25.21
CA ALA A 242 0.50 10.06 25.09
C ALA A 242 0.41 11.17 24.04
N THR A 243 -0.22 10.92 22.89
CA THR A 243 -0.44 11.91 21.83
C THR A 243 -1.58 12.89 22.14
N GLY A 244 -2.61 12.44 22.87
CA GLY A 244 -3.74 13.28 23.29
C GLY A 244 -3.40 14.26 24.42
N LEU A 245 -2.35 13.97 25.20
CA LEU A 245 -1.80 14.91 26.17
C LEU A 245 -1.09 16.06 25.43
N MET A 246 -1.76 17.21 25.32
CA MET A 246 -1.12 18.45 24.85
C MET A 246 0.17 18.74 25.64
N PRO A 247 1.10 19.56 25.12
CA PRO A 247 2.35 19.92 25.81
C PRO A 247 2.14 20.40 27.26
N TRP A 248 1.01 21.07 27.52
CA TRP A 248 0.59 21.51 28.85
C TRP A 248 0.23 20.38 29.81
N GLY A 249 -0.32 19.26 29.30
CA GLY A 249 -0.62 18.07 30.10
C GLY A 249 0.64 17.44 30.66
N TRP A 250 1.70 17.34 29.84
CA TRP A 250 3.01 16.87 30.28
C TRP A 250 3.66 17.84 31.27
N LEU A 251 3.56 19.15 31.05
CA LEU A 251 4.06 20.17 31.96
C LEU A 251 3.34 20.14 33.32
N ALA A 252 2.02 19.96 33.32
CA ALA A 252 1.24 19.79 34.54
C ALA A 252 1.66 18.53 35.31
N LEU A 253 1.91 17.42 34.61
CA LEU A 253 2.35 16.17 35.24
C LEU A 253 3.77 16.26 35.83
N LEU A 254 4.63 17.11 35.25
CA LEU A 254 5.96 17.38 35.78
C LEU A 254 5.91 18.29 37.03
N VAL A 255 5.07 19.33 37.04
CA VAL A 255 5.05 20.39 38.07
C VAL A 255 4.05 20.13 39.21
N ALA A 256 2.90 19.50 38.95
CA ALA A 256 1.88 19.29 39.98
C ALA A 256 2.35 18.37 41.13
N PRO A 257 3.05 17.25 40.90
CA PRO A 257 3.47 16.36 41.98
C PRO A 257 4.40 17.01 43.04
N PRO A 258 5.45 17.77 42.68
CA PRO A 258 6.27 18.48 43.66
C PRO A 258 5.48 19.55 44.43
N VAL A 259 4.60 20.29 43.75
CA VAL A 259 3.78 21.34 44.39
C VAL A 259 2.80 20.72 45.40
N VAL A 260 2.13 19.61 45.04
CA VAL A 260 1.20 18.90 45.93
C VAL A 260 1.94 18.30 47.12
N ALA A 261 3.08 17.65 46.90
CA ALA A 261 3.90 17.10 47.97
C ALA A 261 4.41 18.19 48.94
N TRP A 262 4.77 19.36 48.42
CA TRP A 262 5.17 20.52 49.21
C TRP A 262 4.00 21.11 50.03
N LEU A 263 2.82 21.26 49.43
CA LEU A 263 1.60 21.72 50.13
C LEU A 263 1.16 20.74 51.23
N TRP A 264 1.22 19.43 50.97
CA TRP A 264 0.94 18.40 51.97
C TRP A 264 1.94 18.43 53.12
N ARG A 265 3.23 18.60 52.82
CA ARG A 265 4.28 18.76 53.85
C ARG A 265 4.10 20.04 54.66
N ARG A 266 3.66 21.14 54.05
CA ARG A 266 3.34 22.38 54.76
C ARG A 266 2.13 22.21 55.69
N ARG A 267 1.06 21.57 55.23
CA ARG A 267 -0.10 21.25 56.10
C ARG A 267 0.26 20.32 57.26
N ALA A 268 1.13 19.34 57.02
CA ALA A 268 1.62 18.43 58.07
C ALA A 268 2.68 19.06 59.00
N ALA A 269 3.26 20.21 58.63
CA ALA A 269 4.18 21.00 59.46
C ALA A 269 3.48 22.17 60.16
N SER A 270 2.20 22.42 59.86
CA SER A 270 1.36 23.41 60.55
C SER A 270 0.72 22.86 61.84
N ASP A 271 1.24 21.74 62.36
CA ASP A 271 1.00 21.33 63.74
C ASP A 271 2.34 21.43 64.49
N PRO A 272 2.73 22.62 64.97
CA PRO A 272 3.85 22.74 65.87
C PRO A 272 3.38 22.41 67.29
N ASP A 273 4.05 21.45 67.93
CA ASP A 273 4.09 21.30 69.37
C ASP A 273 4.19 22.67 70.06
N LEU A 274 3.09 23.09 70.69
CA LEU A 274 3.09 24.16 71.69
C LEU A 274 3.26 23.50 73.06
N ALA A 275 4.42 23.72 73.67
CA ALA A 275 4.65 23.49 75.09
C ALA A 275 3.62 24.30 75.93
N PRO A 276 3.22 23.81 77.12
CA PRO A 276 2.05 24.31 77.82
C PRO A 276 2.38 25.56 78.62
N ASP A 277 2.10 26.73 78.05
CA ASP A 277 1.94 27.96 78.82
C ASP A 277 0.46 28.37 78.83
N ALA A 278 0.01 28.73 80.02
CA ALA A 278 -1.37 28.87 80.43
C ALA A 278 -2.18 29.88 79.60
N GLU A 279 -3.35 29.43 79.11
CA GLU A 279 -4.53 30.29 78.92
C GLU A 279 -5.73 29.67 79.66
N PRO A 280 -6.64 30.50 80.21
CA PRO A 280 -7.56 30.10 81.26
C PRO A 280 -8.61 29.12 80.75
N GLU A 281 -8.95 28.15 81.59
CA GLU A 281 -10.05 27.21 81.37
C GLU A 281 -11.29 27.91 80.81
N ALA A 282 -11.69 27.54 79.59
CA ALA A 282 -13.07 27.70 79.19
C ALA A 282 -13.91 26.86 80.16
N THR A 283 -14.59 27.56 81.08
CA THR A 283 -15.44 26.95 82.09
C THR A 283 -16.40 25.97 81.42
N PRO A 284 -16.50 24.71 81.87
CA PRO A 284 -17.44 23.76 81.27
C PRO A 284 -18.86 24.34 81.39
N LEU A 285 -19.51 24.56 80.23
CA LEU A 285 -20.86 25.10 80.16
C LEU A 285 -21.80 24.29 81.08
N SER A 286 -22.57 24.99 81.92
CA SER A 286 -23.58 24.38 82.78
C SER A 286 -24.59 23.58 81.94
N ARG A 287 -25.35 22.66 82.56
CA ARG A 287 -26.38 21.86 81.87
C ARG A 287 -27.34 22.75 81.06
N LEU A 288 -27.72 23.91 81.62
CA LEU A 288 -28.54 24.91 80.93
C LEU A 288 -27.78 25.53 79.74
N GLY A 289 -26.51 25.90 79.90
CA GLY A 289 -25.70 26.48 78.84
C GLY A 289 -25.50 25.53 77.63
N ARG A 290 -25.33 24.22 77.86
CA ARG A 290 -25.29 23.24 76.76
C ARG A 290 -26.61 23.14 76.01
N LEU A 291 -27.73 23.14 76.74
CA LEU A 291 -29.06 23.08 76.15
C LEU A 291 -29.38 24.38 75.38
N GLU A 292 -29.03 25.55 75.92
CA GLU A 292 -29.18 26.85 75.23
C GLU A 292 -28.41 26.88 73.91
N HIS A 293 -27.17 26.36 73.92
CA HIS A 293 -26.34 26.29 72.71
C HIS A 293 -26.94 25.37 71.64
N ALA A 294 -27.52 24.24 72.04
CA ALA A 294 -28.24 23.34 71.15
C ALA A 294 -29.51 23.99 70.59
N PHE A 295 -30.28 24.69 71.43
CA PHE A 295 -31.48 25.43 71.02
C PHE A 295 -31.18 26.54 70.03
N GLN A 296 -30.10 27.30 70.22
CA GLN A 296 -29.65 28.30 69.25
C GLN A 296 -29.26 27.66 67.91
N ALA A 297 -28.58 26.51 67.92
CA ALA A 297 -28.24 25.80 66.69
C ALA A 297 -29.48 25.35 65.91
N VAL A 298 -30.51 24.85 66.61
CA VAL A 298 -31.79 24.47 65.99
C VAL A 298 -32.51 25.71 65.44
N LEU A 299 -32.57 26.81 66.19
CA LEU A 299 -33.15 28.07 65.72
C LEU A 299 -32.46 28.62 64.46
N VAL A 300 -31.13 28.58 64.40
CA VAL A 300 -30.35 28.98 63.21
C VAL A 300 -30.71 28.12 61.99
N SER A 301 -30.98 26.82 62.22
CA SER A 301 -31.32 25.91 61.13
C SER A 301 -32.71 26.19 60.53
N HIS A 302 -33.68 26.61 61.35
CA HIS A 302 -35.07 26.86 60.93
C HIS A 302 -35.30 28.32 60.50
N VAL A 303 -34.59 29.27 61.12
CA VAL A 303 -34.66 30.70 60.81
C VAL A 303 -33.24 31.23 60.57
N PRO A 304 -32.77 31.15 59.30
CA PRO A 304 -31.43 31.61 58.93
C PRO A 304 -31.24 33.12 59.17
N ASP A 305 -32.31 33.90 58.98
CA ASP A 305 -32.30 35.35 59.11
C ASP A 305 -32.09 35.79 60.58
N PRO A 306 -30.97 36.47 60.92
CA PRO A 306 -30.66 36.87 62.28
C PRO A 306 -31.65 37.91 62.85
N GLU A 307 -32.15 38.85 62.04
CA GLU A 307 -33.08 39.88 62.54
C GLU A 307 -34.44 39.29 62.92
N ALA A 308 -34.96 38.37 62.10
CA ALA A 308 -36.20 37.66 62.40
C ALA A 308 -36.06 36.69 63.59
N ARG A 309 -34.87 36.10 63.79
CA ARG A 309 -34.59 35.19 64.91
C ARG A 309 -34.54 35.92 66.24
N ASP A 310 -33.97 37.13 66.22
CA ASP A 310 -33.72 37.90 67.42
C ASP A 310 -34.79 38.96 67.73
N GLY A 311 -35.65 39.32 66.78
CA GLY A 311 -36.76 40.27 66.98
C GLY A 311 -38.13 39.64 67.26
N ASP A 312 -39.18 40.45 67.23
CA ASP A 312 -40.58 40.03 67.48
C ASP A 312 -41.17 39.19 66.34
N GLY A 313 -40.43 39.02 65.23
CA GLY A 313 -40.83 38.26 64.05
C GLY A 313 -40.66 36.75 64.16
N LEU A 314 -40.09 36.22 65.26
CA LEU A 314 -39.67 34.81 65.35
C LEU A 314 -40.83 33.82 65.16
N ALA A 315 -41.98 34.04 65.81
CA ALA A 315 -43.12 33.14 65.64
C ALA A 315 -43.66 33.13 64.20
N ARG A 316 -43.58 34.27 63.48
CA ARG A 316 -43.94 34.34 62.06
C ARG A 316 -42.93 33.59 61.18
N ALA A 317 -41.64 33.74 61.47
CA ALA A 317 -40.57 33.06 60.74
C ALA A 317 -40.62 31.54 60.93
N LEU A 318 -40.88 31.06 62.15
CA LEU A 318 -41.03 29.63 62.45
C LEU A 318 -42.25 29.02 61.75
N ARG A 319 -43.39 29.73 61.71
CA ARG A 319 -44.57 29.28 60.95
C ARG A 319 -44.31 29.23 59.45
N ALA A 320 -43.55 30.19 58.90
CA ALA A 320 -43.11 30.14 57.50
C ALA A 320 -42.18 28.95 57.22
N GLY A 321 -41.44 28.49 58.23
CA GLY A 321 -40.61 27.29 58.21
C GLY A 321 -41.36 25.97 58.44
N GLY A 322 -42.69 25.98 58.58
CA GLY A 322 -43.52 24.78 58.73
C GLY A 322 -43.81 24.36 60.19
N VAL A 323 -43.41 25.15 61.18
CA VAL A 323 -43.66 24.85 62.61
C VAL A 323 -45.11 25.20 62.98
N GLU A 324 -45.78 24.31 63.70
CA GLU A 324 -47.16 24.52 64.18
C GLU A 324 -47.28 25.81 65.01
N SER A 325 -48.38 26.55 64.85
CA SER A 325 -48.55 27.89 65.43
C SER A 325 -48.41 27.92 66.95
N ALA A 326 -48.92 26.91 67.65
CA ALA A 326 -48.81 26.79 69.11
C ALA A 326 -47.36 26.58 69.57
N VAL A 327 -46.58 25.80 68.82
CA VAL A 327 -45.16 25.52 69.09
C VAL A 327 -44.32 26.77 68.79
N ALA A 328 -44.58 27.46 67.68
CA ALA A 328 -43.88 28.70 67.31
C ALA A 328 -44.03 29.81 68.37
N ASP A 329 -45.24 30.00 68.91
CA ASP A 329 -45.47 30.98 69.99
C ASP A 329 -44.83 30.55 71.31
N HIS A 330 -44.77 29.25 71.59
CA HIS A 330 -44.09 28.72 72.77
C HIS A 330 -42.57 28.89 72.69
N VAL A 331 -41.95 28.63 71.53
CA VAL A 331 -40.51 28.83 71.26
C VAL A 331 -40.12 30.30 71.41
N MET A 332 -40.95 31.22 70.91
CA MET A 332 -40.74 32.67 71.08
C MET A 332 -40.77 33.07 72.55
N ARG A 333 -41.79 32.64 73.31
CA ARG A 333 -41.88 32.92 74.75
C ARG A 333 -40.69 32.35 75.53
N LEU A 334 -40.24 31.14 75.19
CA LEU A 334 -39.09 30.51 75.83
C LEU A 334 -37.80 31.28 75.56
N ARG A 335 -37.55 31.70 74.31
CA ARG A 335 -36.41 32.57 73.96
C ARG A 335 -36.44 33.87 74.78
N ASP A 336 -37.59 34.51 74.89
CA ASP A 336 -37.72 35.77 75.62
C ASP A 336 -37.50 35.58 77.13
N ARG A 337 -37.95 34.45 77.67
CA ARG A 337 -37.71 34.06 79.08
C ARG A 337 -36.24 33.76 79.35
N LEU A 338 -35.51 33.12 78.42
CA LEU A 338 -34.06 32.91 78.52
C LEU A 338 -33.28 34.23 78.45
N ARG A 339 -33.68 35.15 77.56
CA ARG A 339 -33.08 36.48 77.48
C ARG A 339 -33.34 37.29 78.74
N ALA A 340 -34.56 37.25 79.28
CA ALA A 340 -34.90 37.88 80.54
C ALA A 340 -34.10 37.27 81.72
N ALA A 341 -33.87 35.96 81.72
CA ALA A 341 -33.06 35.30 82.75
C ALA A 341 -31.56 35.65 82.65
N ARG A 342 -31.05 35.93 81.44
CA ARG A 342 -29.64 36.26 81.19
C ARG A 342 -29.32 37.75 81.32
N TYR A 343 -30.28 38.63 80.99
CA TYR A 343 -30.06 40.08 80.88
C TYR A 343 -31.05 40.93 81.70
N GLY A 344 -32.00 40.32 82.42
CA GLY A 344 -32.98 41.02 83.24
C GLY A 344 -32.49 41.34 84.66
N PRO A 345 -33.12 42.31 85.35
CA PRO A 345 -32.72 42.74 86.69
C PRO A 345 -33.01 41.68 87.79
N ARG A 346 -33.85 40.69 87.48
CA ARG A 346 -34.05 39.49 88.31
C ARG A 346 -33.18 38.40 87.70
N GLY A 347 -32.09 38.03 88.36
CA GLY A 347 -31.15 37.01 87.87
C GLY A 347 -31.83 35.66 87.61
N LEU A 348 -31.05 34.70 87.06
CA LEU A 348 -31.47 33.34 86.73
C LEU A 348 -32.48 32.81 87.77
N GLY A 349 -33.75 32.67 87.39
CA GLY A 349 -34.76 31.97 88.20
C GLY A 349 -34.39 30.49 88.37
N ASP A 350 -35.36 29.61 88.63
CA ASP A 350 -35.07 28.19 88.83
C ASP A 350 -34.49 27.55 87.55
N ALA A 351 -33.16 27.49 87.46
CA ALA A 351 -32.42 27.10 86.25
C ALA A 351 -32.71 25.65 85.84
N ALA A 352 -33.19 24.83 86.78
CA ALA A 352 -33.65 23.47 86.53
C ALA A 352 -34.98 23.44 85.76
N GLU A 353 -35.92 24.35 86.05
CA GLU A 353 -37.20 24.48 85.36
C GLU A 353 -36.98 24.91 83.90
N LEU A 354 -36.15 25.94 83.69
CA LEU A 354 -35.77 26.40 82.34
C LEU A 354 -35.04 25.31 81.55
N ALA A 355 -34.14 24.57 82.17
CA ALA A 355 -33.44 23.47 81.52
C ALA A 355 -34.40 22.32 81.14
N ALA A 356 -35.44 22.05 81.94
CA ALA A 356 -36.46 21.05 81.64
C ALA A 356 -37.39 21.49 80.51
N GLU A 357 -37.87 22.73 80.52
CA GLU A 357 -38.66 23.31 79.41
C GLU A 357 -37.87 23.30 78.10
N LEU A 358 -36.58 23.68 78.14
CA LEU A 358 -35.73 23.71 76.95
C LEU A 358 -35.46 22.32 76.38
N ALA A 359 -35.23 21.32 77.24
CA ALA A 359 -35.07 19.94 76.82
C ALA A 359 -36.36 19.37 76.19
N GLN A 360 -37.52 19.76 76.70
CA GLN A 360 -38.82 19.35 76.15
C GLN A 360 -39.08 19.98 74.77
N VAL A 361 -38.78 21.27 74.61
CA VAL A 361 -38.93 21.97 73.31
C VAL A 361 -37.96 21.42 72.27
N LEU A 362 -36.70 21.15 72.63
CA LEU A 362 -35.74 20.50 71.74
C LEU A 362 -36.23 19.11 71.30
N LYS A 363 -36.82 18.33 72.21
CA LYS A 363 -37.40 17.02 71.88
C LYS A 363 -38.59 17.12 70.91
N VAL A 364 -39.41 18.17 71.02
CA VAL A 364 -40.55 18.40 70.09
C VAL A 364 -40.06 18.91 68.74
N LEU A 365 -39.04 19.78 68.70
CA LEU A 365 -38.46 20.30 67.46
C LEU A 365 -37.62 19.24 66.71
N ASP A 366 -37.00 18.30 67.42
CA ASP A 366 -36.28 17.16 66.82
C ASP A 366 -37.22 16.00 66.39
N ALA A 367 -38.48 16.01 66.83
CA ALA A 367 -39.44 14.92 66.55
C ALA A 367 -40.10 14.96 65.17
N ASP A 368 -39.71 15.90 64.29
CA ASP A 368 -40.25 16.00 62.93
C ASP A 368 -39.15 15.83 61.86
N PRO A 369 -38.90 14.60 61.36
CA PRO A 369 -37.88 14.35 60.36
C PRO A 369 -38.46 14.57 58.96
N ALA A 370 -38.73 15.82 58.59
CA ALA A 370 -39.19 16.18 57.25
C ALA A 370 -38.17 17.08 56.53
N GLY A 371 -37.27 16.44 55.79
CA GLY A 371 -36.83 16.96 54.48
C GLY A 371 -35.55 17.80 54.43
N GLY A 372 -34.61 17.33 53.59
CA GLY A 372 -33.90 18.26 52.71
C GLY A 372 -32.42 18.57 53.01
N ARG A 373 -31.57 17.57 53.23
CA ARG A 373 -30.10 17.72 53.09
C ARG A 373 -29.52 16.83 51.99
N GLY A 374 -30.05 17.01 50.80
CA GLY A 374 -29.62 16.32 49.58
C GLY A 374 -29.62 17.25 48.38
N ARG A 375 -28.99 18.44 48.47
CA ARG A 375 -28.90 19.37 47.33
C ARG A 375 -27.76 20.39 47.47
N ARG A 376 -26.51 19.91 47.58
CA ARG A 376 -25.30 20.74 47.37
C ARG A 376 -24.18 20.03 46.58
N TRP A 377 -24.53 18.99 45.81
CA TRP A 377 -23.58 18.25 44.94
C TRP A 377 -24.01 18.20 43.46
N LEU A 378 -24.70 19.24 42.96
CA LEU A 378 -25.24 19.24 41.58
C LEU A 378 -25.22 20.63 40.91
N VAL A 379 -24.12 21.38 41.03
CA VAL A 379 -23.87 22.60 40.20
C VAL A 379 -22.45 22.64 39.59
N ALA A 380 -21.66 21.56 39.68
CA ALA A 380 -20.29 21.54 39.13
C ALA A 380 -20.02 20.48 38.03
N VAL A 381 -21.05 19.85 37.44
CA VAL A 381 -20.87 18.81 36.40
C VAL A 381 -21.63 19.07 35.09
N CYS A 382 -22.47 20.11 34.97
CA CYS A 382 -23.25 20.34 33.74
C CYS A 382 -22.72 21.41 32.77
N CYS A 383 -21.49 21.91 32.93
CA CYS A 383 -20.87 22.84 31.97
C CYS A 383 -19.65 22.25 31.21
N GLY A 384 -19.56 20.93 31.08
CA GLY A 384 -18.47 20.24 30.37
C GLY A 384 -18.90 19.29 29.25
N ALA A 385 -20.14 19.37 28.75
CA ALA A 385 -20.67 18.43 27.76
C ALA A 385 -21.26 19.09 26.49
N LEU A 386 -20.89 20.34 26.21
CA LEU A 386 -21.28 21.06 24.98
C LEU A 386 -20.07 21.82 24.40
N VAL A 387 -19.00 21.07 24.11
CA VAL A 387 -17.99 21.48 23.14
C VAL A 387 -18.00 20.44 22.01
N GLY A 388 -18.67 20.80 20.93
CA GLY A 388 -18.12 20.59 19.59
C GLY A 388 -18.01 19.16 19.08
N ALA A 389 -19.10 18.39 19.14
CA ALA A 389 -19.35 17.39 18.10
C ALA A 389 -19.67 18.13 16.78
N ALA A 390 -18.64 18.65 16.12
CA ALA A 390 -18.70 19.19 14.77
C ALA A 390 -17.60 18.51 13.96
N GLY A 391 -18.01 17.67 13.01
CA GLY A 391 -17.10 17.10 12.01
C GLY A 391 -17.26 15.60 11.78
N SER A 392 -18.40 15.16 11.24
CA SER A 392 -18.39 13.99 10.36
C SER A 392 -19.31 14.30 9.18
N PRO A 393 -18.78 14.64 7.99
CA PRO A 393 -19.58 14.59 6.78
C PRO A 393 -19.81 13.10 6.49
N GLY A 394 -21.02 12.64 6.77
CA GLY A 394 -21.53 11.38 6.24
C GLY A 394 -21.76 11.53 4.75
N CYS A 395 -20.69 11.43 3.95
CA CYS A 395 -20.84 11.10 2.54
C CYS A 395 -21.33 9.66 2.47
N ALA A 396 -22.45 9.47 1.78
CA ALA A 396 -22.92 8.16 1.34
C ALA A 396 -21.82 7.51 0.48
N ALA A 397 -20.97 6.71 1.12
CA ALA A 397 -20.14 5.77 0.41
C ALA A 397 -21.08 4.67 -0.09
N ALA A 398 -21.12 4.48 -1.40
CA ALA A 398 -21.64 3.26 -2.00
C ALA A 398 -21.16 2.07 -1.17
N GLN A 399 -22.06 1.12 -0.89
CA GLN A 399 -21.75 -0.12 -0.17
C GLN A 399 -20.79 -0.97 -1.01
N ALA A 400 -19.54 -0.53 -1.12
CA ALA A 400 -18.46 -1.35 -1.60
C ALA A 400 -18.28 -2.50 -0.61
N PRO A 401 -18.04 -3.73 -1.09
CA PRO A 401 -17.71 -4.84 -0.21
C PRO A 401 -16.55 -4.43 0.72
N GLY A 402 -16.66 -4.78 2.00
CA GLY A 402 -15.62 -4.46 2.98
C GLY A 402 -14.25 -5.01 2.56
N ALA A 403 -13.17 -4.33 2.93
CA ALA A 403 -11.80 -4.74 2.60
C ALA A 403 -11.50 -6.20 3.00
N GLU A 404 -12.10 -6.65 4.11
CA GLU A 404 -12.05 -8.02 4.60
C GLU A 404 -12.73 -8.99 3.63
N ALA A 405 -13.92 -8.65 3.13
CA ALA A 405 -14.64 -9.46 2.15
C ALA A 405 -13.87 -9.54 0.81
N LEU A 406 -13.26 -8.44 0.37
CA LEU A 406 -12.40 -8.42 -0.82
C LEU A 406 -11.17 -9.34 -0.64
N TYR A 407 -10.58 -9.36 0.56
CA TYR A 407 -9.47 -10.24 0.89
C TYR A 407 -9.87 -11.72 0.91
N ASP A 408 -11.02 -12.04 1.49
CA ASP A 408 -11.56 -13.39 1.60
C ASP A 408 -11.92 -13.96 0.22
N ILE A 409 -12.46 -13.12 -0.68
CA ILE A 409 -12.78 -13.48 -2.07
C ILE A 409 -11.51 -13.55 -2.95
N GLY A 410 -10.37 -13.04 -2.47
CA GLY A 410 -9.08 -13.08 -3.18
C GLY A 410 -8.84 -11.94 -4.16
N ALA A 411 -9.64 -10.87 -4.11
CA ALA A 411 -9.41 -9.63 -4.86
C ALA A 411 -8.33 -8.77 -4.17
N LEU A 412 -7.08 -9.22 -4.22
CA LEU A 412 -5.99 -8.74 -3.35
C LEU A 412 -5.61 -7.28 -3.59
N ARG A 413 -5.62 -6.78 -4.82
CA ARG A 413 -5.30 -5.39 -5.15
C ARG A 413 -6.36 -4.44 -4.64
N ALA A 414 -7.63 -4.73 -4.93
CA ALA A 414 -8.75 -3.95 -4.40
C ALA A 414 -8.79 -3.98 -2.86
N ALA A 415 -8.47 -5.13 -2.25
CA ALA A 415 -8.33 -5.25 -0.81
C ALA A 415 -7.17 -4.39 -0.28
N ALA A 416 -5.99 -4.46 -0.91
CA ALA A 416 -4.81 -3.68 -0.54
C ALA A 416 -5.06 -2.18 -0.66
N ASP A 417 -5.70 -1.72 -1.74
CA ASP A 417 -6.06 -0.31 -1.93
C ASP A 417 -7.04 0.15 -0.83
N SER A 418 -8.02 -0.69 -0.48
CA SER A 418 -8.97 -0.41 0.60
C SER A 418 -8.30 -0.36 1.97
N PHE A 419 -7.39 -1.30 2.28
CA PHE A 419 -6.62 -1.29 3.53
C PHE A 419 -5.64 -0.13 3.59
N ALA A 420 -5.00 0.24 2.47
CA ALA A 420 -4.13 1.40 2.38
C ALA A 420 -4.90 2.70 2.60
N ALA A 421 -6.11 2.84 2.04
CA ALA A 421 -6.98 3.98 2.28
C ALA A 421 -7.37 4.09 3.77
N ARG A 422 -7.68 2.96 4.44
CA ARG A 422 -7.95 2.95 5.89
C ARG A 422 -6.73 3.31 6.72
N ALA A 423 -5.55 2.79 6.35
CA ALA A 423 -4.29 3.09 7.02
C ALA A 423 -3.92 4.58 6.87
N ALA A 424 -4.15 5.17 5.70
CA ALA A 424 -3.95 6.60 5.46
C ALA A 424 -4.95 7.47 6.24
N ALA A 425 -6.22 7.05 6.34
CA ALA A 425 -7.24 7.78 7.09
C ALA A 425 -7.00 7.74 8.61
N ARG A 426 -6.44 6.65 9.14
CA ARG A 426 -6.11 6.47 10.56
C ARG A 426 -4.74 5.83 10.72
N PRO A 427 -3.65 6.61 10.61
CA PRO A 427 -2.29 6.07 10.62
C PRO A 427 -1.87 5.45 11.96
N GLY A 428 -2.53 5.81 13.08
CA GLY A 428 -2.24 5.28 14.41
C GLY A 428 -2.78 3.86 14.68
N VAL A 429 -3.63 3.32 13.82
CA VAL A 429 -4.23 1.98 14.00
C VAL A 429 -3.34 0.91 13.37
N ALA A 430 -2.63 0.15 14.22
CA ALA A 430 -1.68 -0.87 13.77
C ALA A 430 -2.32 -2.00 12.92
N ALA A 431 -3.58 -2.35 13.19
CA ALA A 431 -4.30 -3.38 12.46
C ALA A 431 -4.46 -3.06 10.96
N HIS A 432 -4.62 -1.78 10.60
CA HIS A 432 -4.78 -1.38 9.21
C HIS A 432 -3.49 -1.62 8.41
N TRP A 433 -2.34 -1.27 9.00
CA TRP A 433 -1.03 -1.56 8.44
C TRP A 433 -0.72 -3.06 8.41
N TYR A 434 -1.12 -3.80 9.45
CA TYR A 434 -0.96 -5.25 9.49
C TYR A 434 -1.75 -5.94 8.36
N ASN A 435 -3.03 -5.59 8.20
CA ASN A 435 -3.91 -6.16 7.18
C ASN A 435 -3.43 -5.80 5.77
N LEU A 436 -2.97 -4.55 5.56
CA LEU A 436 -2.33 -4.14 4.31
C LEU A 436 -1.08 -5.00 3.99
N GLY A 437 -0.21 -5.22 4.98
CA GLY A 437 0.95 -6.10 4.79
C GLY A 437 0.57 -7.54 4.48
N ALA A 438 -0.47 -8.06 5.15
CA ALA A 438 -1.03 -9.39 4.90
C ALA A 438 -1.60 -9.55 3.49
N THR A 439 -2.26 -8.52 2.94
CA THR A 439 -2.77 -8.53 1.56
C THR A 439 -1.63 -8.43 0.54
N LEU A 440 -0.66 -7.56 0.78
CA LEU A 440 0.50 -7.37 -0.11
C LEU A 440 1.41 -8.60 -0.14
N TYR A 441 1.58 -9.27 0.99
CA TYR A 441 2.31 -10.54 1.07
C TYR A 441 1.66 -11.62 0.19
N ARG A 442 0.32 -11.70 0.18
CA ARG A 442 -0.39 -12.60 -0.74
C ARG A 442 -0.33 -12.15 -2.19
N ALA A 443 -0.24 -10.84 -2.45
CA ALA A 443 -0.07 -10.32 -3.81
C ALA A 443 1.38 -10.46 -4.33
N GLY A 444 2.30 -11.03 -3.54
CA GLY A 444 3.72 -11.17 -3.90
C GLY A 444 4.53 -9.87 -3.84
N ALA A 445 3.97 -8.80 -3.27
CA ALA A 445 4.61 -7.50 -3.12
C ALA A 445 5.42 -7.43 -1.81
N ASP A 446 6.49 -8.23 -1.73
CA ASP A 446 7.22 -8.50 -0.47
C ASP A 446 7.83 -7.25 0.17
N GLY A 447 8.38 -6.32 -0.62
CA GLY A 447 8.97 -5.09 -0.08
C GLY A 447 7.93 -4.16 0.53
N LYS A 448 6.79 -3.99 -0.13
CA LYS A 448 5.66 -3.20 0.41
C LYS A 448 5.03 -3.88 1.63
N ALA A 449 4.95 -5.21 1.63
CA ALA A 449 4.46 -5.98 2.77
C ALA A 449 5.38 -5.84 4.00
N ALA A 450 6.69 -5.96 3.80
CA ALA A 450 7.70 -5.75 4.84
C ALA A 450 7.62 -4.34 5.44
N ALA A 451 7.46 -3.32 4.59
CA ALA A 451 7.28 -1.93 5.03
C ALA A 451 6.02 -1.75 5.89
N ALA A 452 4.87 -2.24 5.41
CA ALA A 452 3.61 -2.15 6.16
C ALA A 452 3.68 -2.87 7.52
N TRP A 453 4.31 -4.04 7.59
CA TRP A 453 4.53 -4.73 8.87
C TRP A 453 5.57 -4.04 9.76
N ALA A 454 6.56 -3.35 9.20
CA ALA A 454 7.49 -2.53 9.97
C ALA A 454 6.77 -1.34 10.61
N ILE A 455 5.85 -0.67 9.89
CA ILE A 455 5.00 0.40 10.44
C ILE A 455 4.10 -0.16 11.56
N ALA A 456 3.43 -1.29 11.31
CA ALA A 456 2.61 -1.96 12.33
C ALA A 456 3.41 -2.34 13.59
N ALA A 457 4.67 -2.78 13.43
CA ALA A 457 5.57 -3.12 14.53
C ALA A 457 6.05 -1.89 15.30
N ARG A 458 6.22 -0.74 14.64
CA ARG A 458 6.48 0.54 15.34
C ARG A 458 5.29 0.93 16.23
N LEU A 459 4.07 0.73 15.77
CA LEU A 459 2.86 1.06 16.53
C LEU A 459 2.60 0.07 17.67
N THR A 460 2.78 -1.24 17.43
CA THR A 460 2.47 -2.30 18.42
C THR A 460 3.55 -3.39 18.45
N PRO A 461 4.74 -3.13 19.03
CA PRO A 461 5.88 -4.06 18.97
C PRO A 461 5.61 -5.42 19.65
N ARG A 462 4.64 -5.46 20.59
CA ARG A 462 4.28 -6.66 21.36
C ARG A 462 3.16 -7.50 20.73
N ALA A 463 2.52 -7.04 19.66
CA ALA A 463 1.39 -7.74 19.07
C ALA A 463 1.84 -9.11 18.49
N PRO A 464 1.18 -10.23 18.86
CA PRO A 464 1.62 -11.56 18.45
C PRO A 464 1.52 -11.78 16.93
N LEU A 465 0.48 -11.20 16.30
CA LEU A 465 0.28 -11.25 14.85
C LEU A 465 1.40 -10.53 14.09
N VAL A 466 1.76 -9.32 14.52
CA VAL A 466 2.82 -8.52 13.92
C VAL A 466 4.19 -9.21 14.07
N ARG A 467 4.49 -9.75 15.26
CA ARG A 467 5.73 -10.51 15.48
C ARG A 467 5.81 -11.77 14.62
N ARG A 468 4.69 -12.47 14.41
CA ARG A 468 4.63 -13.65 13.54
C ARG A 468 4.83 -13.26 12.07
N ALA A 469 4.18 -12.19 11.63
CA ALA A 469 4.29 -11.69 10.27
C ALA A 469 5.73 -11.31 9.88
N ARG A 470 6.46 -10.65 10.78
CA ARG A 470 7.88 -10.33 10.57
C ARG A 470 8.81 -11.55 10.44
N ARG A 471 8.37 -12.75 10.85
CA ARG A 471 9.12 -13.99 10.60
C ARG A 471 8.90 -14.55 9.21
N PHE A 472 7.80 -14.19 8.54
CA PHE A 472 7.54 -14.60 7.15
C PHE A 472 8.41 -13.84 6.15
N LEU A 473 8.74 -12.58 6.46
CA LEU A 473 9.64 -11.73 5.67
C LEU A 473 10.74 -11.17 6.59
N PRO A 474 11.82 -11.94 6.83
CA PRO A 474 12.98 -11.41 7.53
C PRO A 474 13.65 -10.29 6.71
N PRO A 475 14.39 -9.36 7.35
CA PRO A 475 15.20 -8.38 6.63
C PRO A 475 16.15 -9.09 5.65
N PRO A 476 16.29 -8.60 4.41
CA PRO A 476 17.11 -9.28 3.40
C PRO A 476 18.61 -9.25 3.73
N ASP A 477 19.05 -8.27 4.53
CA ASP A 477 20.44 -8.04 4.87
C ASP A 477 20.62 -7.57 6.32
N ALA A 478 21.79 -7.88 6.90
CA ALA A 478 22.14 -7.53 8.28
C ALA A 478 22.16 -6.01 8.53
N ALA A 479 22.41 -5.20 7.49
CA ALA A 479 22.41 -3.75 7.60
C ALA A 479 21.00 -3.15 7.76
N SER A 480 19.96 -3.85 7.30
CA SER A 480 18.56 -3.43 7.46
C SER A 480 17.96 -3.83 8.82
N GLU A 481 18.51 -4.86 9.46
CA GLU A 481 18.05 -5.35 10.76
C GLU A 481 18.00 -4.26 11.86
N PRO A 482 19.04 -3.44 12.09
CA PRO A 482 18.98 -2.37 13.10
C PRO A 482 17.97 -1.26 12.74
N LEU A 483 17.74 -1.00 11.44
CA LEU A 483 16.81 0.04 10.97
C LEU A 483 15.35 -0.36 11.15
N LEU A 484 15.08 -1.66 11.03
CA LEU A 484 13.77 -2.27 11.22
C LEU A 484 13.58 -2.81 12.64
N ALA A 485 14.59 -2.72 13.51
CA ALA A 485 14.48 -3.13 14.90
C ALA A 485 13.47 -2.23 15.62
N THR A 486 12.58 -2.86 16.39
CA THR A 486 11.59 -2.17 17.22
C THR A 486 11.89 -2.46 18.67
N GLY A 487 11.94 -1.43 19.51
CA GLY A 487 12.13 -1.58 20.95
C GLY A 487 11.01 -2.39 21.63
N LEU A 488 11.24 -2.73 22.91
CA LEU A 488 10.29 -3.52 23.72
C LEU A 488 8.96 -2.80 23.99
N ALA A 489 8.92 -1.48 23.89
CA ALA A 489 7.76 -0.63 24.17
C ALA A 489 7.76 0.56 23.21
N THR A 490 6.61 1.18 23.01
CA THR A 490 6.51 2.42 22.22
C THR A 490 7.08 3.60 23.03
N PRO A 491 7.51 4.70 22.38
CA PRO A 491 7.97 5.91 23.08
C PRO A 491 6.94 6.39 24.11
N GLY A 492 5.66 6.46 23.73
CA GLY A 492 4.59 6.88 24.63
C GLY A 492 4.39 5.95 25.85
N GLU A 493 4.64 4.64 25.71
CA GLU A 493 4.62 3.72 26.86
C GLU A 493 5.75 4.02 27.85
N TRP A 494 6.96 4.33 27.35
CA TRP A 494 8.09 4.70 28.20
C TRP A 494 7.89 6.06 28.88
N GLU A 495 7.29 7.03 28.17
CA GLU A 495 6.94 8.34 28.73
C GLU A 495 5.88 8.21 29.83
N LEU A 496 4.83 7.42 29.61
CA LEU A 496 3.81 7.14 30.62
C LEU A 496 4.38 6.38 31.82
N ALA A 497 5.30 5.44 31.60
CA ALA A 497 6.00 4.75 32.69
C ALA A 497 6.88 5.71 33.50
N ALA A 498 7.59 6.63 32.83
CA ALA A 498 8.36 7.67 33.50
C ALA A 498 7.46 8.63 34.30
N ALA A 499 6.33 9.03 33.74
CA ALA A 499 5.31 9.85 34.42
C ALA A 499 4.72 9.15 35.65
N ALA A 500 4.37 7.87 35.54
CA ALA A 500 3.85 7.08 36.66
C ALA A 500 4.90 6.94 37.77
N GLY A 501 6.15 6.68 37.41
CA GLY A 501 7.24 6.66 38.38
C GLY A 501 7.49 8.03 39.00
N TRP A 502 7.36 9.13 38.24
CA TRP A 502 7.52 10.50 38.77
C TRP A 502 6.46 10.81 39.83
N LEU A 503 5.20 10.44 39.56
CA LEU A 503 4.11 10.55 40.53
C LEU A 503 4.38 9.71 41.78
N ALA A 504 4.81 8.46 41.62
CA ALA A 504 5.15 7.59 42.74
C ALA A 504 6.34 8.13 43.57
N LEU A 505 7.29 8.85 42.94
CA LEU A 505 8.43 9.46 43.62
C LEU A 505 7.96 10.51 44.60
N TRP A 506 7.14 11.44 44.11
CA TRP A 506 6.63 12.54 44.92
C TRP A 506 5.62 12.09 45.97
N LEU A 507 4.82 11.06 45.68
CA LEU A 507 3.99 10.39 46.69
C LEU A 507 4.84 9.77 47.80
N ALA A 508 5.96 9.12 47.47
CA ALA A 508 6.88 8.55 48.46
C ALA A 508 7.60 9.63 49.29
N VAL A 509 7.94 10.77 48.68
CA VAL A 509 8.50 11.95 49.36
C VAL A 509 7.48 12.55 50.34
N ALA A 510 6.21 12.64 49.93
CA ALA A 510 5.12 13.10 50.79
C ALA A 510 4.88 12.14 51.97
N ALA A 511 4.95 10.82 51.73
CA ALA A 511 4.73 9.77 52.72
C ALA A 511 5.95 9.46 53.63
N ARG A 512 7.02 10.27 53.59
CA ARG A 512 8.25 10.11 54.41
C ARG A 512 8.88 8.70 54.34
N ARG A 513 8.87 8.07 53.16
CA ARG A 513 9.50 6.75 52.95
C ARG A 513 11.03 6.86 53.04
N ARG A 514 11.71 5.73 53.35
CA ARG A 514 13.18 5.64 53.47
C ARG A 514 13.88 6.11 52.19
N GLY A 515 15.04 6.75 52.33
CA GLY A 515 15.81 7.31 51.20
C GLY A 515 16.15 6.31 50.09
N ILE A 516 16.36 5.03 50.43
CA ILE A 516 16.61 3.96 49.46
C ILE A 516 15.45 3.79 48.46
N VAL A 517 14.20 3.90 48.93
CA VAL A 517 13.02 3.77 48.05
C VAL A 517 12.94 4.93 47.06
N LEU A 518 13.31 6.14 47.50
CA LEU A 518 13.36 7.33 46.64
C LEU A 518 14.46 7.21 45.58
N ILE A 519 15.63 6.70 45.96
CA ILE A 519 16.75 6.47 45.02
C ILE A 519 16.35 5.43 43.97
N LEU A 520 15.80 4.28 44.39
CA LEU A 520 15.36 3.23 43.47
C LEU A 520 14.31 3.75 42.49
N LEU A 521 13.31 4.47 42.99
CA LEU A 521 12.23 4.95 42.16
C LEU A 521 12.65 6.09 41.23
N GLY A 522 13.57 6.95 41.68
CA GLY A 522 14.26 7.93 40.85
C GLY A 522 15.07 7.29 39.72
N LEU A 523 15.81 6.22 40.02
CA LEU A 523 16.59 5.48 39.02
C LEU A 523 15.68 4.81 37.98
N VAL A 524 14.57 4.21 38.40
CA VAL A 524 13.55 3.64 37.49
C VAL A 524 12.94 4.73 36.60
N THR A 525 12.58 5.89 37.14
CA THR A 525 12.04 7.00 36.33
C THR A 525 13.04 7.52 35.30
N ALA A 526 14.30 7.68 35.69
CA ALA A 526 15.36 8.13 34.80
C ALA A 526 15.65 7.10 33.71
N ALA A 527 15.63 5.81 34.04
CA ALA A 527 15.79 4.72 33.07
C ALA A 527 14.65 4.71 32.04
N CYS A 528 13.38 4.82 32.49
CA CYS A 528 12.22 4.90 31.59
C CYS A 528 12.26 6.14 30.71
N GLY A 529 12.60 7.32 31.27
CA GLY A 529 12.74 8.55 30.50
C GLY A 529 13.89 8.50 29.49
N GLY A 530 15.03 7.92 29.86
CA GLY A 530 16.16 7.70 28.95
C GLY A 530 15.81 6.75 27.80
N MET A 531 15.05 5.68 28.07
CA MET A 531 14.55 4.76 27.04
C MET A 531 13.54 5.44 26.11
N ALA A 532 12.63 6.28 26.64
CA ALA A 532 11.72 7.08 25.82
C ALA A 532 12.49 8.00 24.86
N ALA A 533 13.47 8.74 25.37
CA ALA A 533 14.29 9.65 24.57
C ALA A 533 15.10 8.91 23.50
N ARG A 534 15.72 7.78 23.86
CA ARG A 534 16.49 6.95 22.91
C ARG A 534 15.61 6.39 21.80
N GLU A 535 14.46 5.80 22.14
CA GLU A 535 13.54 5.23 21.16
C GLU A 535 12.89 6.31 20.29
N GLY A 536 12.58 7.47 20.87
CA GLY A 536 12.11 8.65 20.15
C GLY A 536 13.13 9.15 19.14
N TRP A 537 14.39 9.33 19.53
CA TRP A 537 15.46 9.72 18.61
C TRP A 537 15.73 8.70 17.52
N HIS A 538 15.67 7.40 17.83
CA HIS A 538 15.85 6.35 16.83
C HIS A 538 14.75 6.41 15.76
N ARG A 539 13.50 6.64 16.16
CA ARG A 539 12.34 6.70 15.26
C ARG A 539 12.18 8.03 14.54
N ALA A 540 12.77 9.11 15.05
CA ALA A 540 12.73 10.42 14.40
C ALA A 540 13.60 10.46 13.12
N ARG A 541 14.52 9.50 12.95
CA ARG A 541 15.31 9.39 11.73
C ARG A 541 14.44 8.85 10.60
N PRO A 542 14.31 9.55 9.46
CA PRO A 542 13.49 9.09 8.36
C PRO A 542 14.16 7.85 7.73
N VAL A 543 13.42 6.75 7.71
CA VAL A 543 13.84 5.47 7.12
C VAL A 543 12.88 5.14 6.00
N ALA A 544 13.39 4.63 4.89
CA ALA A 544 12.60 4.14 3.77
C ALA A 544 12.91 2.66 3.51
N VAL A 545 11.90 1.90 3.15
CA VAL A 545 12.00 0.47 2.81
C VAL A 545 11.77 0.29 1.32
N ILE A 546 12.58 -0.53 0.68
CA ILE A 546 12.51 -0.78 -0.76
C ILE A 546 11.30 -1.64 -1.11
N ALA A 547 10.49 -1.16 -2.06
CA ALA A 547 9.23 -1.78 -2.43
C ALA A 547 9.38 -2.98 -3.37
N SER A 548 10.35 -2.93 -4.28
CA SER A 548 10.55 -3.89 -5.37
C SER A 548 11.96 -4.49 -5.34
N ALA A 549 12.10 -5.78 -5.66
CA ALA A 549 13.41 -6.42 -5.71
C ALA A 549 14.25 -5.89 -6.88
N GLY A 550 15.57 -5.82 -6.71
CA GLY A 550 16.48 -5.30 -7.74
C GLY A 550 16.42 -3.79 -7.95
N THR A 551 15.93 -3.02 -6.96
CA THR A 551 15.84 -1.56 -7.08
C THR A 551 17.24 -0.95 -7.12
N PRO A 552 17.60 -0.20 -8.18
CA PRO A 552 18.93 0.37 -8.32
C PRO A 552 19.10 1.66 -7.51
N VAL A 553 20.10 1.70 -6.63
CA VAL A 553 20.58 2.92 -5.99
C VAL A 553 21.54 3.61 -6.95
N ARG A 554 21.16 4.78 -7.45
CA ARG A 554 21.89 5.49 -8.51
C ARG A 554 22.86 6.51 -7.97
N VAL A 555 23.91 6.80 -8.73
CA VAL A 555 24.91 7.82 -8.33
C VAL A 555 24.35 9.25 -8.44
N ALA A 556 23.32 9.47 -9.29
CA ALA A 556 22.72 10.78 -9.55
C ALA A 556 21.19 10.72 -9.74
N PRO A 557 20.45 11.82 -9.50
CA PRO A 557 18.99 11.86 -9.51
C PRO A 557 18.39 12.02 -10.92
N TYR A 558 18.66 11.08 -11.83
CA TYR A 558 18.02 10.97 -13.15
C TYR A 558 17.98 9.52 -13.65
N GLY A 559 17.01 9.18 -14.50
CA GLY A 559 16.68 7.80 -14.86
C GLY A 559 17.78 7.01 -15.59
N ALA A 560 18.70 7.69 -16.28
CA ALA A 560 19.83 7.08 -16.99
C ALA A 560 21.11 6.96 -16.14
N ALA A 561 21.12 7.43 -14.89
CA ALA A 561 22.32 7.40 -14.05
C ALA A 561 22.70 5.97 -13.69
N SER A 562 24.01 5.66 -13.71
CA SER A 562 24.53 4.34 -13.37
C SER A 562 24.10 3.89 -11.96
N ALA A 563 23.73 2.62 -11.84
CA ALA A 563 23.44 2.00 -10.56
C ALA A 563 24.76 1.73 -9.81
N ALA A 564 24.90 2.28 -8.60
CA ALA A 564 26.02 1.98 -7.72
C ALA A 564 25.86 0.59 -7.08
N ILE A 565 24.63 0.24 -6.71
CA ILE A 565 24.25 -1.06 -6.12
C ILE A 565 22.77 -1.32 -6.39
N THR A 566 22.37 -2.59 -6.48
CA THR A 566 20.97 -3.02 -6.51
C THR A 566 20.61 -3.64 -5.17
N LEU A 567 19.43 -3.29 -4.65
CA LEU A 567 18.97 -3.76 -3.34
C LEU A 567 17.68 -4.58 -3.48
N ASP A 568 17.55 -5.55 -2.59
CA ASP A 568 16.41 -6.45 -2.55
C ASP A 568 15.17 -5.81 -1.89
N ALA A 569 14.01 -6.38 -2.19
CA ALA A 569 12.75 -5.96 -1.61
C ALA A 569 12.79 -6.11 -0.08
N GLY A 570 12.36 -5.08 0.64
CA GLY A 570 12.37 -5.08 2.12
C GLY A 570 13.67 -4.56 2.75
N ALA A 571 14.70 -4.22 1.97
CA ALA A 571 15.88 -3.54 2.50
C ALA A 571 15.52 -2.13 2.99
N ALA A 572 16.11 -1.71 4.10
CA ALA A 572 15.87 -0.42 4.74
C ALA A 572 17.07 0.53 4.57
N LEU A 573 16.78 1.81 4.41
CA LEU A 573 17.76 2.87 4.15
C LEU A 573 17.39 4.14 4.92
N TYR A 574 18.38 4.93 5.34
CA TYR A 574 18.11 6.28 5.86
C TYR A 574 17.85 7.24 4.69
N VAL A 575 16.91 8.17 4.88
CA VAL A 575 16.63 9.23 3.90
C VAL A 575 17.33 10.51 4.34
N GLU A 576 18.34 10.94 3.60
CA GLU A 576 19.12 12.14 3.92
C GLU A 576 18.43 13.41 3.40
N ARG A 577 17.97 13.38 2.14
CA ARG A 577 17.40 14.56 1.47
C ARG A 577 16.37 14.18 0.39
N HIS A 578 15.35 15.01 0.25
CA HIS A 578 14.40 14.95 -0.86
C HIS A 578 14.80 15.93 -1.96
N ALA A 579 14.79 15.48 -3.22
CA ALA A 579 15.01 16.30 -4.42
C ALA A 579 13.96 15.94 -5.49
N GLY A 580 12.79 16.58 -5.42
CA GLY A 580 11.67 16.26 -6.30
C GLY A 580 11.20 14.82 -6.10
N ALA A 581 11.19 14.02 -7.17
CA ALA A 581 10.83 12.60 -7.14
C ALA A 581 11.96 11.68 -6.63
N TRP A 582 13.13 12.23 -6.31
CA TRP A 582 14.32 11.46 -5.91
C TRP A 582 14.63 11.64 -4.43
N LEU A 583 15.05 10.55 -3.80
CA LEU A 583 15.46 10.48 -2.41
C LEU A 583 16.94 10.13 -2.35
N ARG A 584 17.72 10.99 -1.69
CA ARG A 584 19.10 10.67 -1.35
C ARG A 584 19.09 9.75 -0.15
N VAL A 585 19.64 8.57 -0.32
CA VAL A 585 19.63 7.49 0.67
C VAL A 585 21.05 7.15 1.11
N GLU A 586 21.18 6.78 2.39
CA GLU A 586 22.44 6.35 3.00
C GLU A 586 22.22 5.16 3.93
N ARG A 587 23.21 4.28 4.02
CA ARG A 587 23.23 3.15 4.94
C ARG A 587 24.64 2.96 5.52
N GLN A 588 24.70 2.37 6.72
CA GLN A 588 25.95 2.27 7.51
C GLN A 588 27.03 1.38 6.89
N ASP A 589 26.68 0.56 5.91
CA ASP A 589 27.58 -0.29 5.14
C ASP A 589 28.26 0.44 3.95
N GLY A 590 28.05 1.76 3.83
CA GLY A 590 28.64 2.59 2.80
C GLY A 590 27.78 2.76 1.55
N VAL A 591 26.58 2.18 1.51
CA VAL A 591 25.63 2.43 0.41
C VAL A 591 25.15 3.87 0.48
N ARG A 592 25.44 4.64 -0.57
CA ARG A 592 24.98 6.03 -0.71
C ARG A 592 24.61 6.32 -2.16
N GLY A 593 23.45 6.93 -2.37
CA GLY A 593 22.99 7.31 -3.71
C GLY A 593 21.57 7.83 -3.73
N TRP A 594 20.91 7.67 -4.88
CA TRP A 594 19.58 8.20 -5.18
C TRP A 594 18.63 7.08 -5.59
N VAL A 595 17.44 7.08 -5.02
CA VAL A 595 16.35 6.15 -5.35
C VAL A 595 15.07 6.95 -5.64
N LEU A 596 14.19 6.42 -6.48
CA LEU A 596 12.91 7.07 -6.76
C LEU A 596 11.96 6.91 -5.58
N ALA A 597 11.24 8.00 -5.23
CA ALA A 597 10.27 8.00 -4.15
C ALA A 597 9.13 6.98 -4.37
N ALA A 598 8.82 6.64 -5.62
CA ALA A 598 7.81 5.63 -5.97
C ALA A 598 8.27 4.19 -5.73
N GLU A 599 9.59 3.95 -5.63
CA GLU A 599 10.19 2.62 -5.45
C GLU A 599 10.44 2.28 -3.97
N VAL A 600 10.14 3.22 -3.06
CA VAL A 600 10.31 3.03 -1.62
C VAL A 600 9.06 3.40 -0.84
N VAL A 601 8.91 2.82 0.33
CA VAL A 601 7.85 3.11 1.30
C VAL A 601 8.49 3.77 2.53
N PRO A 602 8.13 5.03 2.86
CA PRO A 602 8.64 5.69 4.06
C PRO A 602 8.04 5.07 5.33
N LEU A 603 8.83 5.00 6.41
CA LEU A 603 8.47 4.44 7.71
C LEU A 603 8.27 5.47 8.82
#